data_AF-A0A6J0W7J8-F1
#
_entry.id   AF-A0A6J0W7J8-F1
#
_cell.length_a   1.000
_cell.length_b   1.000
_cell.length_c   1.000
_cell.angle_alpha   90.00
_cell.angle_beta   90.00
_cell.angle_gamma   90.00
#
_symmetry.space_group_name_H-M   'P 1'
#
loop_
_entity.id
_entity.type
_entity.pdbx_description
1 polymer ?
#
loop_
_entity_poly.entity_id
_entity_poly.type
_entity_poly.pdbx_seq_one_letter_code
_entity_poly.pdbx_strand_id
1 'polypeptide(L)'
;MRAAPSHSFTHTSVTLGPLVLWVCRLLASAGGSRILLIRLPGSSFSGRVFRATFLMLAAFLTIPLLGALVLLDSPIDPESLSFKEPPLFLGVLQPNTKLQQVERLFENQLVGPESIANIGDVMFTGTADGRVVKLENGEVETIARFGSGPCKTRDDEPACGRPLGIRAGPNGTLFVVDAYKGLFEVNPWKREVKLLLSSETPIEGRKMSFLNDLTVTRDGRKIYFTDSSSKWQRRDYLLLLMEGRDDGRLLEYDTQTKEVKVLLDHLRFPNGVQLSPAEDFVLVAELAMLFSQETVMKFVPRYSLVLELSDSGAFRRSLHDPEGQVVTYVSEAHEHNGHLYLGSFRAPYLCRLRLQSA
;
A
#
# COMPACT_ATOMS: atom_id res chain seq x y z
N MET A 1 -25.20 9.73 -74.77
CA MET A 1 -24.05 9.51 -73.87
C MET A 1 -24.32 8.24 -73.11
N ARG A 2 -23.60 7.17 -73.44
CA ARG A 2 -23.89 5.80 -73.01
C ARG A 2 -23.38 5.60 -71.57
N ALA A 3 -24.28 5.18 -70.70
CA ALA A 3 -24.00 4.74 -69.35
C ALA A 3 -23.06 3.51 -69.40
N ALA A 4 -21.93 3.62 -68.72
CA ALA A 4 -20.99 2.52 -68.54
C ALA A 4 -21.60 1.48 -67.58
N PRO A 5 -21.55 0.18 -67.89
CA PRO A 5 -21.91 -0.84 -66.93
C PRO A 5 -20.80 -0.99 -65.88
N SER A 6 -21.23 -0.95 -64.62
CA SER A 6 -20.44 -1.26 -63.43
C SER A 6 -19.96 -2.71 -63.47
N HIS A 7 -18.65 -2.92 -63.59
CA HIS A 7 -18.03 -4.22 -63.31
C HIS A 7 -17.52 -4.24 -61.87
N SER A 8 -18.22 -4.99 -61.04
CA SER A 8 -17.81 -5.34 -59.68
C SER A 8 -16.63 -6.34 -59.73
N PHE A 9 -15.46 -5.91 -59.28
CA PHE A 9 -14.35 -6.81 -58.98
C PHE A 9 -14.42 -7.20 -57.50
N THR A 10 -14.88 -8.41 -57.21
CA THR A 10 -14.75 -9.01 -55.88
C THR A 10 -13.40 -9.70 -55.79
N HIS A 11 -12.43 -9.08 -55.13
CA HIS A 11 -11.18 -9.72 -54.73
C HIS A 11 -11.35 -10.31 -53.33
N THR A 12 -11.43 -11.63 -53.25
CA THR A 12 -11.30 -12.37 -51.98
C THR A 12 -10.09 -13.28 -52.13
N SER A 13 -9.01 -12.96 -51.42
CA SER A 13 -7.86 -13.85 -51.25
C SER A 13 -7.48 -13.88 -49.78
N VAL A 14 -7.75 -15.01 -49.14
CA VAL A 14 -7.32 -15.39 -47.80
C VAL A 14 -5.88 -15.90 -47.90
N THR A 15 -4.98 -15.34 -47.10
CA THR A 15 -3.56 -15.71 -47.04
C THR A 15 -3.32 -16.86 -46.07
N LEU A 16 -2.94 -18.02 -46.59
CA LEU A 16 -2.33 -19.12 -45.83
C LEU A 16 -1.28 -19.80 -46.73
N GLY A 17 -0.01 -19.38 -46.56
CA GLY A 17 1.18 -20.07 -47.10
C GLY A 17 1.56 -19.77 -48.57
N PRO A 18 2.82 -20.03 -48.95
CA PRO A 18 3.42 -19.51 -50.17
C PRO A 18 3.16 -20.45 -51.35
N LEU A 19 2.00 -20.32 -51.98
CA LEU A 19 1.73 -20.90 -53.30
C LEU A 19 0.77 -19.98 -54.05
N VAL A 20 1.34 -19.04 -54.79
CA VAL A 20 0.62 -18.08 -55.62
C VAL A 20 0.47 -18.68 -57.01
N LEU A 21 -0.72 -19.19 -57.36
CA LEU A 21 -1.07 -19.59 -58.73
C LEU A 21 -1.82 -18.43 -59.40
N TRP A 22 -1.23 -17.83 -60.42
CA TRP A 22 -1.93 -16.91 -61.33
C TRP A 22 -2.34 -17.67 -62.60
N VAL A 23 -3.64 -17.74 -62.87
CA VAL A 23 -4.18 -18.28 -64.12
C VAL A 23 -4.58 -17.11 -65.02
N CYS A 24 -3.69 -16.72 -65.94
CA CYS A 24 -4.04 -15.78 -67.01
C CYS A 24 -4.73 -16.55 -68.15
N ARG A 25 -6.05 -16.34 -68.34
CA ARG A 25 -6.74 -16.76 -69.57
C ARG A 25 -6.49 -15.74 -70.68
N LEU A 26 -5.59 -16.06 -71.61
CA LEU A 26 -5.51 -15.41 -72.92
C LEU A 26 -6.58 -16.05 -73.83
N LEU A 27 -7.60 -15.28 -74.20
CA LEU A 27 -8.56 -15.66 -75.23
C LEU A 27 -8.00 -15.22 -76.59
N ALA A 28 -7.47 -16.17 -77.37
CA ALA A 28 -7.21 -15.99 -78.78
C ALA A 28 -7.78 -17.15 -79.61
N SER A 29 -8.57 -16.74 -80.59
CA SER A 29 -9.20 -17.45 -81.71
C SER A 29 -8.49 -18.71 -82.25
N ALA A 30 -9.29 -19.75 -82.48
CA ALA A 30 -9.20 -20.80 -83.51
C ALA A 30 -7.81 -21.37 -83.87
N GLY A 31 -7.57 -22.63 -83.47
CA GLY A 31 -6.45 -23.46 -83.93
C GLY A 31 -5.70 -24.08 -82.75
N GLY A 32 -5.60 -25.41 -82.71
CA GLY A 32 -5.22 -26.19 -81.52
C GLY A 32 -3.98 -25.66 -80.78
N SER A 33 -4.17 -25.32 -79.50
CA SER A 33 -3.09 -24.89 -78.61
C SER A 33 -2.59 -26.06 -77.76
N ARG A 34 -1.34 -26.49 -77.98
CA ARG A 34 -0.61 -27.36 -77.06
C ARG A 34 -0.30 -26.58 -75.80
N ILE A 35 -0.75 -27.08 -74.64
CA ILE A 35 -0.44 -26.47 -73.33
C ILE A 35 1.02 -26.77 -73.00
N LEU A 36 1.87 -25.74 -73.08
CA LEU A 36 3.25 -25.80 -72.59
C LEU A 36 3.25 -25.41 -71.10
N LEU A 37 3.32 -26.40 -70.21
CA LEU A 37 3.51 -26.17 -68.77
C LEU A 37 4.97 -25.79 -68.50
N ILE A 38 5.27 -24.49 -68.49
CA ILE A 38 6.56 -23.98 -68.00
C ILE A 38 6.50 -23.94 -66.48
N ARG A 39 7.19 -24.87 -65.82
CA ARG A 39 7.37 -24.89 -64.37
C ARG A 39 8.40 -23.81 -64.01
N LEU A 40 7.94 -22.63 -63.62
CA LEU A 40 8.83 -21.65 -62.97
C LEU A 40 9.29 -22.28 -61.63
N PRO A 41 10.59 -22.24 -61.29
CA PRO A 41 11.04 -22.75 -60.00
C PRO A 41 10.48 -21.84 -58.90
N GLY A 42 9.42 -22.31 -58.24
CA GLY A 42 8.97 -21.73 -56.98
C GLY A 42 10.12 -21.85 -56.00
N SER A 43 10.61 -20.72 -55.50
CA SER A 43 11.53 -20.69 -54.37
C SER A 43 10.79 -21.26 -53.16
N SER A 44 10.91 -22.56 -52.98
CA SER A 44 10.57 -23.22 -51.73
C SER A 44 11.52 -22.66 -50.68
N PHE A 45 11.05 -21.69 -49.90
CA PHE A 45 11.71 -21.39 -48.63
C PHE A 45 11.69 -22.70 -47.84
N SER A 46 12.85 -23.36 -47.82
CA SER A 46 12.99 -24.70 -47.27
C SER A 46 12.47 -24.67 -45.83
N GLY A 47 11.60 -25.60 -45.45
CA GLY A 47 11.13 -25.71 -44.07
C GLY A 47 12.30 -25.80 -43.06
N ARG A 48 13.51 -26.16 -43.52
CA ARG A 48 14.76 -26.09 -42.75
C ARG A 48 15.20 -24.64 -42.46
N VAL A 49 15.13 -23.73 -43.43
CA VAL A 49 15.45 -22.31 -43.24
C VAL A 49 14.45 -21.67 -42.31
N PHE A 50 13.15 -21.93 -42.48
CA PHE A 50 12.13 -21.44 -41.55
C PHE A 50 12.35 -21.93 -40.11
N ARG A 51 12.63 -23.23 -39.93
CA ARG A 51 12.96 -23.81 -38.61
C ARG A 51 14.24 -23.22 -38.03
N ALA A 52 15.29 -23.03 -38.83
CA ALA A 52 16.55 -22.45 -38.37
C ALA A 52 16.37 -21.00 -37.93
N THR A 53 15.69 -20.18 -38.73
CA THR A 53 15.39 -18.79 -38.37
C THR A 53 14.54 -18.70 -37.11
N PHE A 54 13.53 -19.57 -36.97
CA PHE A 54 12.70 -19.62 -35.77
C PHE A 54 13.48 -20.04 -34.51
N LEU A 55 14.33 -21.06 -34.61
CA LEU A 55 15.19 -21.50 -33.50
C LEU A 55 16.21 -20.43 -33.10
N MET A 56 16.81 -19.74 -34.07
CA MET A 56 17.73 -18.63 -33.81
C MET A 56 17.03 -17.46 -33.12
N LEU A 57 15.81 -17.12 -33.54
CA LEU A 57 15.00 -16.10 -32.89
C LEU A 57 14.61 -16.51 -31.46
N ALA A 58 14.21 -17.77 -31.26
CA ALA A 58 13.90 -18.29 -29.93
C ALA A 58 15.12 -18.24 -29.02
N ALA A 59 16.30 -18.64 -29.49
CA ALA A 59 17.55 -18.54 -28.74
C ALA A 59 17.91 -17.08 -28.43
N PHE A 60 17.77 -16.17 -29.41
CA PHE A 60 18.04 -14.75 -29.25
C PHE A 60 17.13 -14.07 -28.22
N LEU A 61 15.90 -14.56 -28.02
CA LEU A 61 15.00 -14.04 -26.99
C LEU A 61 15.19 -14.73 -25.64
N THR A 62 15.40 -16.05 -25.63
CA THR A 62 15.48 -16.84 -24.39
C THR A 62 16.80 -16.66 -23.66
N ILE A 63 17.93 -16.56 -24.37
CA ILE A 63 19.25 -16.43 -23.73
C ILE A 63 19.38 -15.10 -22.96
N PRO A 64 19.02 -13.93 -23.51
CA PRO A 64 19.04 -12.68 -22.76
C PRO A 64 18.03 -12.66 -21.62
N LEU A 65 16.86 -13.30 -21.79
CA LEU A 65 15.85 -13.41 -20.74
C LEU A 65 16.35 -14.25 -19.57
N LEU A 66 16.93 -15.43 -19.84
CA LEU A 66 17.58 -16.27 -18.83
C LEU A 66 18.77 -15.56 -18.19
N GLY A 67 19.59 -14.87 -19.00
CA GLY A 67 20.68 -14.03 -18.51
C GLY A 67 20.16 -12.95 -17.56
N ALA A 68 19.08 -12.26 -17.91
CA ALA A 68 18.44 -11.27 -17.05
C ALA A 68 17.89 -11.91 -15.77
N LEU A 69 17.25 -13.07 -15.83
CA LEU A 69 16.74 -13.78 -14.65
C LEU A 69 17.84 -14.23 -13.69
N VAL A 70 19.04 -14.53 -14.19
CA VAL A 70 20.19 -14.95 -13.37
C VAL A 70 21.01 -13.75 -12.87
N LEU A 71 21.09 -12.67 -13.66
CA LEU A 71 21.91 -11.49 -13.35
C LEU A 71 21.16 -10.41 -12.57
N LEU A 72 19.82 -10.40 -12.61
CA LEU A 72 19.00 -9.47 -11.85
C LEU A 72 18.64 -10.10 -10.50
N ASP A 73 19.38 -9.71 -9.47
CA ASP A 73 19.00 -10.02 -8.09
C ASP A 73 17.71 -9.26 -7.74
N SER A 74 16.70 -10.00 -7.30
CA SER A 74 15.47 -9.40 -6.77
C SER A 74 15.79 -8.69 -5.45
N PRO A 75 15.33 -7.43 -5.25
CA PRO A 75 15.54 -6.74 -3.98
C PRO A 75 14.77 -7.37 -2.81
N ILE A 76 13.75 -8.17 -3.14
CA ILE A 76 12.93 -8.94 -2.20
C ILE A 76 13.26 -10.43 -2.27
N ASP A 77 13.21 -11.09 -1.12
CA ASP A 77 13.23 -12.55 -1.01
C ASP A 77 11.91 -13.00 -0.37
N PRO A 78 10.88 -13.28 -1.20
CA PRO A 78 9.49 -13.37 -0.78
C PRO A 78 9.15 -14.70 -0.09
N GLU A 79 8.40 -14.61 1.00
CA GLU A 79 7.92 -15.76 1.77
C GLU A 79 6.51 -16.19 1.37
N SER A 80 6.26 -17.50 1.41
CA SER A 80 4.92 -18.05 1.16
C SER A 80 4.01 -17.81 2.37
N LEU A 81 2.89 -17.13 2.13
CA LEU A 81 1.87 -16.87 3.15
C LEU A 81 0.62 -17.71 2.90
N SER A 82 0.09 -18.30 3.97
CA SER A 82 -1.20 -19.01 3.96
C SER A 82 -2.15 -18.32 4.93
N PHE A 83 -3.27 -17.85 4.40
CA PHE A 83 -4.29 -17.17 5.18
C PHE A 83 -5.49 -18.10 5.40
N LYS A 84 -6.12 -17.96 6.57
CA LYS A 84 -7.45 -18.52 6.78
C LYS A 84 -8.44 -17.75 5.90
N GLU A 85 -9.46 -18.45 5.42
CA GLU A 85 -10.55 -17.78 4.70
C GLU A 85 -11.17 -16.69 5.58
N PRO A 86 -11.37 -15.48 5.04
CA PRO A 86 -11.97 -14.41 5.81
C PRO A 86 -13.43 -14.76 6.15
N PRO A 87 -13.95 -14.29 7.30
CA PRO A 87 -15.33 -14.52 7.66
C PRO A 87 -16.27 -13.89 6.62
N LEU A 88 -17.42 -14.52 6.39
CA LEU A 88 -18.48 -13.94 5.57
C LEU A 88 -19.04 -12.69 6.24
N PHE A 89 -19.36 -11.67 5.43
CA PHE A 89 -19.98 -10.43 5.89
C PHE A 89 -21.47 -10.62 6.20
N LEU A 90 -21.74 -11.29 7.32
CA LEU A 90 -23.07 -11.59 7.83
C LEU A 90 -23.26 -11.03 9.24
N GLY A 91 -24.52 -10.81 9.64
CA GLY A 91 -24.86 -10.32 10.97
C GLY A 91 -24.19 -8.98 11.28
N VAL A 92 -23.37 -8.94 12.33
CA VAL A 92 -22.64 -7.73 12.76
C VAL A 92 -21.73 -7.19 11.65
N LEU A 93 -21.21 -8.05 10.76
CA LEU A 93 -20.30 -7.67 9.66
C LEU A 93 -21.02 -7.30 8.36
N GLN A 94 -22.36 -7.27 8.35
CA GLN A 94 -23.12 -7.02 7.13
C GLN A 94 -22.76 -5.64 6.53
N PRO A 95 -22.50 -5.54 5.21
CA PRO A 95 -22.12 -4.28 4.58
C PRO A 95 -23.18 -3.20 4.79
N ASN A 96 -22.71 -1.98 5.03
CA ASN A 96 -23.55 -0.79 5.20
C ASN A 96 -22.87 0.45 4.57
N THR A 97 -23.44 1.64 4.76
CA THR A 97 -22.91 2.90 4.21
C THR A 97 -22.62 3.92 5.32
N LYS A 98 -22.44 3.48 6.56
CA LYS A 98 -22.29 4.39 7.71
C LYS A 98 -21.06 5.29 7.59
N LEU A 99 -19.97 4.81 7.01
CA LEU A 99 -18.76 5.62 6.80
C LEU A 99 -18.95 6.70 5.73
N GLN A 100 -20.00 6.63 4.90
CA GLN A 100 -20.29 7.68 3.92
C GLN A 100 -20.90 8.94 4.56
N GLN A 101 -21.27 8.87 5.84
CA GLN A 101 -21.87 9.98 6.60
C GLN A 101 -20.83 10.79 7.40
N VAL A 102 -19.54 10.52 7.18
CA VAL A 102 -18.48 11.28 7.84
C VAL A 102 -18.44 12.73 7.36
N GLU A 103 -18.03 13.60 8.26
CA GLU A 103 -17.61 14.95 7.94
C GLU A 103 -16.08 14.97 7.73
N ARG A 104 -15.62 15.68 6.69
CA ARG A 104 -14.20 15.92 6.48
C ARG A 104 -13.76 17.15 7.24
N LEU A 105 -12.77 16.99 8.10
CA LEU A 105 -12.16 18.06 8.87
C LEU A 105 -10.83 18.48 8.22
N PHE A 106 -10.55 19.78 8.22
CA PHE A 106 -9.28 20.36 7.73
C PHE A 106 -8.93 19.96 6.28
N GLU A 107 -9.94 19.89 5.41
CA GLU A 107 -9.75 19.44 4.03
C GLU A 107 -8.75 20.30 3.26
N ASN A 108 -7.75 19.64 2.68
CA ASN A 108 -6.61 20.24 1.97
C ASN A 108 -5.65 21.08 2.83
N GLN A 109 -5.80 21.05 4.16
CA GLN A 109 -4.87 21.71 5.09
C GLN A 109 -3.87 20.75 5.72
N LEU A 110 -4.17 19.44 5.69
CA LEU A 110 -3.33 18.38 6.23
C LEU A 110 -2.69 17.57 5.12
N VAL A 111 -1.58 16.91 5.44
CA VAL A 111 -0.88 16.00 4.51
C VAL A 111 -0.72 14.65 5.20
N GLY A 112 -1.59 13.70 4.86
CA GLY A 112 -1.58 12.35 5.41
C GLY A 112 -1.61 12.29 6.96
N PRO A 113 -2.63 12.85 7.62
CA PRO A 113 -2.78 12.79 9.07
C PRO A 113 -3.16 11.37 9.53
N GLU A 114 -2.18 10.62 10.01
CA GLU A 114 -2.31 9.16 10.22
C GLU A 114 -2.90 8.77 11.57
N SER A 115 -2.43 9.37 12.64
CA SER A 115 -2.79 9.09 14.03
C SER A 115 -3.31 10.34 14.74
N ILE A 116 -4.25 10.13 15.65
CA ILE A 116 -5.03 11.20 16.29
C ILE A 116 -4.91 11.06 17.81
N ALA A 117 -4.62 12.17 18.48
CA ALA A 117 -4.70 12.24 19.93
C ALA A 117 -5.46 13.49 20.37
N ASN A 118 -6.19 13.36 21.47
CA ASN A 118 -6.93 14.45 22.09
C ASN A 118 -6.38 14.75 23.50
N ILE A 119 -6.22 16.02 23.82
CA ILE A 119 -5.99 16.50 25.20
C ILE A 119 -7.06 17.55 25.51
N GLY A 120 -8.04 17.16 26.33
CA GLY A 120 -9.30 17.90 26.40
C GLY A 120 -9.95 17.95 25.02
N ASP A 121 -10.44 19.11 24.61
CA ASP A 121 -11.07 19.31 23.29
C ASP A 121 -10.06 19.58 22.15
N VAL A 122 -8.76 19.68 22.45
CA VAL A 122 -7.71 19.97 21.46
C VAL A 122 -7.22 18.69 20.83
N MET A 123 -7.14 18.68 19.50
CA MET A 123 -6.70 17.52 18.72
C MET A 123 -5.29 17.72 18.18
N PHE A 124 -4.54 16.62 18.07
CA PHE A 124 -3.19 16.58 17.53
C PHE A 124 -3.06 15.44 16.51
N THR A 125 -2.26 15.68 15.47
CA THR A 125 -1.93 14.66 14.47
C THR A 125 -0.52 14.86 13.92
N GLY A 126 0.08 13.77 13.43
CA GLY A 126 1.29 13.80 12.62
C GLY A 126 0.98 14.17 11.16
N THR A 127 1.96 14.67 10.42
CA THR A 127 1.83 14.93 8.98
C THR A 127 3.00 14.33 8.19
N ALA A 128 2.79 14.11 6.90
CA ALA A 128 3.78 13.47 6.01
C ALA A 128 5.08 14.28 5.84
N ASP A 129 5.04 15.57 6.15
CA ASP A 129 6.19 16.46 6.09
C ASP A 129 6.96 16.58 7.43
N GLY A 130 6.78 15.61 8.34
CA GLY A 130 7.60 15.48 9.54
C GLY A 130 7.17 16.35 10.72
N ARG A 131 5.93 16.86 10.72
CA ARG A 131 5.41 17.72 11.79
C ARG A 131 4.39 17.00 12.66
N VAL A 132 4.30 17.45 13.92
CA VAL A 132 3.11 17.29 14.73
C VAL A 132 2.38 18.62 14.76
N VAL A 133 1.09 18.60 14.46
CA VAL A 133 0.24 19.78 14.41
C VAL A 133 -0.86 19.72 15.47
N LYS A 134 -1.17 20.87 16.04
CA LYS A 134 -2.33 21.13 16.88
C LYS A 134 -3.48 21.62 16.00
N LEU A 135 -4.66 21.06 16.22
CA LEU A 135 -5.90 21.33 15.50
C LEU A 135 -6.92 21.89 16.49
N GLU A 136 -7.22 23.17 16.35
CA GLU A 136 -8.09 23.90 17.28
C GLU A 136 -8.82 25.02 16.54
N ASN A 137 -10.14 25.15 16.72
CA ASN A 137 -10.95 26.21 16.11
C ASN A 137 -10.82 26.36 14.59
N GLY A 138 -10.54 25.27 13.87
CA GLY A 138 -10.34 25.28 12.42
C GLY A 138 -8.94 25.74 11.97
N GLU A 139 -8.03 26.02 12.91
CA GLU A 139 -6.65 26.36 12.63
C GLU A 139 -5.71 25.16 12.78
N VAL A 140 -4.65 25.15 11.97
CA VAL A 140 -3.58 24.15 11.99
C VAL A 140 -2.28 24.82 12.43
N GLU A 141 -1.83 24.52 13.64
CA GLU A 141 -0.62 25.08 14.22
C GLU A 141 0.48 24.02 14.32
N THR A 142 1.70 24.31 13.89
CA THR A 142 2.82 23.37 14.06
C THR A 142 3.40 23.48 15.48
N ILE A 143 3.41 22.37 16.22
CA ILE A 143 3.95 22.32 17.59
C ILE A 143 5.29 21.60 17.68
N ALA A 144 5.59 20.71 16.74
CA ALA A 144 6.87 20.00 16.66
C ALA A 144 7.23 19.69 15.21
N ARG A 145 8.54 19.55 14.95
CA ARG A 145 9.11 19.11 13.68
C ARG A 145 10.33 18.24 13.98
N PHE A 146 10.39 17.03 13.43
CA PHE A 146 11.45 16.06 13.75
C PHE A 146 12.63 16.06 12.78
N GLY A 147 12.49 16.72 11.63
CA GLY A 147 13.54 16.81 10.62
C GLY A 147 13.36 18.00 9.71
N SER A 148 14.28 18.12 8.75
CA SER A 148 14.34 19.24 7.82
C SER A 148 14.64 18.75 6.42
N GLY A 149 14.13 19.45 5.42
CA GLY A 149 14.36 19.11 4.02
C GLY A 149 13.32 19.75 3.11
N PRO A 150 13.29 19.39 1.83
CA PRO A 150 12.23 19.83 0.93
C PRO A 150 10.87 19.27 1.35
N CYS A 151 10.82 18.08 1.99
CA CYS A 151 9.62 17.44 2.56
C CYS A 151 8.42 17.42 1.60
N LYS A 152 8.68 17.15 0.31
CA LYS A 152 7.66 17.18 -0.75
C LYS A 152 7.24 15.79 -1.20
N THR A 153 8.15 14.84 -1.12
CA THR A 153 7.99 13.49 -1.66
C THR A 153 8.27 12.46 -0.59
N ARG A 154 7.80 11.23 -0.84
CA ARG A 154 8.05 10.08 0.04
C ARG A 154 9.54 9.81 0.25
N ASP A 155 10.36 10.13 -0.74
CA ASP A 155 11.82 9.94 -0.67
C ASP A 155 12.50 10.95 0.27
N ASP A 156 11.82 12.05 0.59
CA ASP A 156 12.28 13.05 1.56
C ASP A 156 11.97 12.65 3.01
N GLU A 157 11.05 11.71 3.24
CA GLU A 157 10.60 11.31 4.59
C GLU A 157 11.75 10.91 5.53
N PRO A 158 12.80 10.15 5.11
CA PRO A 158 13.92 9.85 6.00
C PRO A 158 14.63 11.10 6.55
N ALA A 159 14.67 12.19 5.78
CA ALA A 159 15.25 13.45 6.21
C ALA A 159 14.28 14.24 7.10
N CYS A 160 13.01 14.31 6.70
CA CYS A 160 11.97 15.12 7.33
C CYS A 160 11.36 14.51 8.60
N GLY A 161 11.32 13.18 8.68
CA GLY A 161 10.48 12.43 9.61
C GLY A 161 9.10 12.14 9.03
N ARG A 162 8.42 11.17 9.64
CA ARG A 162 7.03 10.79 9.41
C ARG A 162 6.44 10.33 10.76
N PRO A 163 5.77 11.20 11.52
CA PRO A 163 5.08 10.81 12.75
C PRO A 163 3.86 9.97 12.40
N LEU A 164 3.84 8.73 12.86
CA LEU A 164 2.84 7.74 12.50
C LEU A 164 1.91 7.39 13.65
N GLY A 165 2.42 7.26 14.89
CA GLY A 165 1.62 7.00 16.08
C GLY A 165 1.75 8.13 17.10
N ILE A 166 0.62 8.59 17.64
CA ILE A 166 0.54 9.64 18.66
C ILE A 166 -0.44 9.21 19.77
N ARG A 167 -0.03 9.36 21.03
CA ARG A 167 -0.93 9.18 22.18
C ARG A 167 -0.75 10.30 23.19
N ALA A 168 -1.85 10.68 23.85
CA ALA A 168 -1.79 11.58 24.99
C ALA A 168 -1.09 10.88 26.17
N GLY A 169 -0.14 11.58 26.77
CA GLY A 169 0.59 11.17 27.97
C GLY A 169 0.12 11.90 29.23
N PRO A 170 0.69 11.56 30.39
CA PRO A 170 0.40 12.26 31.64
C PRO A 170 0.90 13.71 31.59
N ASN A 171 0.35 14.56 32.44
CA ASN A 171 0.67 16.01 32.49
C ASN A 171 0.45 16.72 31.14
N GLY A 172 -0.35 16.11 30.27
CA GLY A 172 -0.67 16.69 28.98
C GLY A 172 0.43 16.58 27.92
N THR A 173 1.45 15.75 28.12
CA THR A 173 2.42 15.51 27.04
C THR A 173 1.79 14.68 25.92
N LEU A 174 2.48 14.59 24.80
CA LEU A 174 2.20 13.65 23.73
C LEU A 174 3.39 12.70 23.61
N PHE A 175 3.14 11.40 23.56
CA PHE A 175 4.13 10.46 23.08
C PHE A 175 3.93 10.27 21.58
N VAL A 176 5.02 10.35 20.83
CA VAL A 176 5.01 10.33 19.37
C VAL A 176 6.06 9.36 18.87
N VAL A 177 5.69 8.47 17.97
CA VAL A 177 6.63 7.62 17.25
C VAL A 177 6.74 8.09 15.82
N ASP A 178 7.98 8.33 15.40
CA ASP A 178 8.34 8.70 14.04
C ASP A 178 8.97 7.51 13.34
N ALA A 179 8.52 7.24 12.11
CA ALA A 179 8.93 6.07 11.34
C ALA A 179 10.44 5.97 11.09
N TYR A 180 11.13 7.12 11.09
CA TYR A 180 12.55 7.23 10.75
C TYR A 180 13.39 7.75 11.91
N LYS A 181 12.82 8.52 12.83
CA LYS A 181 13.59 9.25 13.85
C LYS A 181 13.56 8.62 15.25
N GLY A 182 12.54 7.82 15.57
CA GLY A 182 12.43 7.19 16.88
C GLY A 182 11.20 7.59 17.70
N LEU A 183 11.30 7.44 19.01
CA LEU A 183 10.26 7.72 19.99
C LEU A 183 10.52 9.06 20.70
N PHE A 184 9.49 9.89 20.82
CA PHE A 184 9.56 11.24 21.36
C PHE A 184 8.49 11.48 22.43
N GLU A 185 8.83 12.37 23.36
CA GLU A 185 7.90 13.04 24.25
C GLU A 185 7.82 14.51 23.81
N VAL A 186 6.61 15.02 23.57
CA VAL A 186 6.35 16.38 23.09
C VAL A 186 5.48 17.09 24.12
N ASN A 187 5.89 18.28 24.55
CA ASN A 187 5.03 19.20 25.28
C ASN A 187 4.37 20.15 24.28
N PRO A 188 3.07 19.99 23.96
CA PRO A 188 2.42 20.74 22.90
C PRO A 188 2.30 22.24 23.21
N TRP A 189 2.22 22.64 24.47
CA TRP A 189 2.06 24.05 24.86
C TRP A 189 3.37 24.82 24.91
N LYS A 190 4.44 24.16 25.34
CA LYS A 190 5.79 24.75 25.35
C LYS A 190 6.52 24.58 24.03
N ARG A 191 5.99 23.74 23.12
CA ARG A 191 6.65 23.31 21.88
C ARG A 191 8.03 22.69 22.12
N GLU A 192 8.16 21.97 23.22
CA GLU A 192 9.38 21.26 23.60
C GLU A 192 9.30 19.83 23.08
N VAL A 193 10.38 19.36 22.45
CA VAL A 193 10.51 18.01 21.92
C VAL A 193 11.69 17.32 22.60
N LYS A 194 11.45 16.14 23.15
CA LYS A 194 12.46 15.33 23.82
C LYS A 194 12.52 13.96 23.15
N LEU A 195 13.67 13.62 22.59
CA LEU A 195 13.94 12.28 22.07
C LEU A 195 14.10 11.31 23.25
N LEU A 196 13.31 10.24 23.26
CA LEU A 196 13.36 9.17 24.26
C LEU A 196 14.23 8.01 23.80
N LEU A 197 14.07 7.61 22.52
CA LEU A 197 14.80 6.52 21.90
C LEU A 197 14.99 6.81 20.41
N SER A 198 16.23 6.75 19.93
CA SER A 198 16.53 6.89 18.48
C SER A 198 16.26 5.58 17.75
N SER A 199 15.70 5.66 16.54
CA SER A 199 15.58 4.52 15.61
C SER A 199 16.94 3.93 15.19
N GLU A 200 18.01 4.73 15.29
CA GLU A 200 19.38 4.31 15.00
C GLU A 200 19.99 3.45 16.10
N THR A 201 19.41 3.47 17.31
CA THR A 201 19.86 2.60 18.41
C THR A 201 19.47 1.16 18.11
N PRO A 202 20.43 0.25 17.91
CA PRO A 202 20.10 -1.15 17.63
C PRO A 202 19.54 -1.81 18.89
N ILE A 203 18.44 -2.53 18.74
CA ILE A 203 17.85 -3.36 19.80
C ILE A 203 18.13 -4.80 19.45
N GLU A 204 18.86 -5.50 20.33
CA GLU A 204 19.33 -6.88 20.10
C GLU A 204 20.07 -7.03 18.76
N GLY A 205 20.90 -6.04 18.41
CA GLY A 205 21.70 -6.05 17.18
C GLY A 205 20.92 -5.70 15.90
N ARG A 206 19.60 -5.49 15.96
CA ARG A 206 18.75 -5.12 14.81
C ARG A 206 18.33 -3.66 14.87
N LYS A 207 18.44 -2.98 13.72
CA LYS A 207 17.93 -1.61 13.53
C LYS A 207 16.41 -1.60 13.56
N MET A 208 15.82 -0.52 14.08
CA MET A 208 14.40 -0.24 13.94
C MET A 208 14.19 0.56 12.66
N SER A 209 13.99 -0.12 11.53
CA SER A 209 13.98 0.53 10.21
C SER A 209 12.63 1.15 9.86
N PHE A 210 11.55 0.69 10.50
CA PHE A 210 10.22 1.23 10.29
C PHE A 210 9.40 1.12 11.58
N LEU A 211 9.53 2.12 12.44
CA LEU A 211 8.63 2.30 13.58
C LEU A 211 7.24 2.75 13.11
N ASN A 212 6.16 2.28 13.74
CA ASN A 212 4.82 2.51 13.20
C ASN A 212 3.85 3.12 14.20
N ASP A 213 3.46 2.37 15.23
CA ASP A 213 2.47 2.85 16.20
C ASP A 213 2.96 2.66 17.63
N LEU A 214 2.32 3.36 18.56
CA LEU A 214 2.60 3.25 19.99
C LEU A 214 1.31 3.29 20.81
N THR A 215 1.39 2.68 21.98
CA THR A 215 0.44 2.86 23.07
C THR A 215 1.20 3.07 24.37
N VAL A 216 0.56 3.72 25.34
CA VAL A 216 1.22 4.14 26.57
C VAL A 216 0.31 3.89 27.77
N THR A 217 0.93 3.47 28.85
CA THR A 217 0.26 3.32 30.15
C THR A 217 -0.18 4.68 30.71
N ARG A 218 -1.25 4.69 31.50
CA ARG A 218 -1.85 5.90 32.09
C ARG A 218 -0.85 6.73 32.91
N ASP A 219 0.08 6.07 33.59
CA ASP A 219 1.14 6.72 34.36
C ASP A 219 2.31 7.23 33.50
N GLY A 220 2.32 6.91 32.20
CA GLY A 220 3.37 7.26 31.26
C GLY A 220 4.68 6.49 31.45
N ARG A 221 4.69 5.41 32.24
CA ARG A 221 5.91 4.68 32.57
C ARG A 221 6.33 3.72 31.47
N LYS A 222 5.38 2.98 30.93
CA LYS A 222 5.59 1.98 29.87
C LYS A 222 4.99 2.45 28.57
N ILE A 223 5.81 2.43 27.52
CA ILE A 223 5.41 2.68 26.13
C ILE A 223 5.61 1.39 25.36
N TYR A 224 4.55 0.87 24.76
CA TYR A 224 4.60 -0.28 23.86
C TYR A 224 4.53 0.24 22.43
N PHE A 225 5.44 -0.18 21.57
CA PHE A 225 5.54 0.34 20.21
C PHE A 225 5.98 -0.74 19.23
N THR A 226 5.60 -0.57 17.97
CA THR A 226 5.90 -1.53 16.91
C THR A 226 7.07 -1.08 16.05
N ASP A 227 7.92 -2.05 15.71
CA ASP A 227 8.90 -1.97 14.63
C ASP A 227 8.43 -2.90 13.52
N SER A 228 7.86 -2.32 12.45
CA SER A 228 7.23 -3.06 11.36
C SER A 228 8.22 -3.87 10.51
N SER A 229 9.48 -3.44 10.43
CA SER A 229 10.54 -4.21 9.76
C SER A 229 11.92 -3.70 10.19
N SER A 230 12.85 -4.65 10.31
CA SER A 230 14.26 -4.37 10.55
C SER A 230 15.03 -4.05 9.25
N LYS A 231 14.53 -4.49 8.09
CA LYS A 231 15.13 -4.25 6.76
C LYS A 231 14.56 -3.03 6.05
N TRP A 232 13.25 -2.97 5.88
CA TRP A 232 12.60 -1.96 5.04
C TRP A 232 12.19 -0.73 5.82
N GLN A 233 12.30 0.42 5.18
CA GLN A 233 11.77 1.68 5.73
C GLN A 233 10.33 1.93 5.26
N ARG A 234 9.65 2.88 5.90
CA ARG A 234 8.29 3.33 5.55
C ARG A 234 8.13 3.66 4.05
N ARG A 235 9.10 4.33 3.42
CA ARG A 235 9.03 4.63 1.98
C ARG A 235 9.01 3.38 1.10
N ASP A 236 9.54 2.27 1.58
CA ASP A 236 9.66 1.01 0.87
C ASP A 236 8.62 -0.03 1.34
N TYR A 237 7.56 0.39 2.04
CA TYR A 237 6.55 -0.51 2.64
C TYR A 237 5.91 -1.50 1.65
N LEU A 238 5.88 -1.19 0.36
CA LEU A 238 5.37 -2.11 -0.66
C LEU A 238 6.30 -3.31 -0.86
N LEU A 239 7.62 -3.10 -0.80
CA LEU A 239 8.60 -4.17 -0.86
C LEU A 239 8.49 -5.05 0.38
N LEU A 240 8.31 -4.44 1.56
CA LEU A 240 8.01 -5.16 2.81
C LEU A 240 6.77 -6.06 2.65
N LEU A 241 5.66 -5.52 2.15
CA LEU A 241 4.43 -6.30 1.93
C LEU A 241 4.61 -7.45 0.94
N MET A 242 5.31 -7.22 -0.17
CA MET A 242 5.54 -8.24 -1.20
C MET A 242 6.51 -9.32 -0.72
N GLU A 243 7.42 -8.96 0.17
CA GLU A 243 8.39 -9.88 0.74
C GLU A 243 7.76 -10.76 1.84
N GLY A 244 6.81 -10.23 2.62
CA GLY A 244 5.98 -11.02 3.53
C GLY A 244 6.71 -11.64 4.72
N ARG A 245 7.97 -11.23 4.95
CA ARG A 245 8.80 -11.73 6.05
C ARG A 245 8.35 -11.24 7.41
N ASP A 246 8.66 -12.03 8.43
CA ASP A 246 8.22 -11.81 9.81
C ASP A 246 9.21 -11.01 10.66
N ASP A 247 10.04 -10.15 10.09
CA ASP A 247 11.12 -9.48 10.83
C ASP A 247 10.69 -8.31 11.74
N GLY A 248 9.39 -8.15 11.99
CA GLY A 248 8.81 -7.12 12.84
C GLY A 248 8.74 -7.50 14.32
N ARG A 249 8.62 -6.49 15.19
CA ARG A 249 8.72 -6.63 16.65
C ARG A 249 7.71 -5.77 17.41
N LEU A 250 7.29 -6.25 18.58
CA LEU A 250 6.69 -5.46 19.64
C LEU A 250 7.74 -5.16 20.71
N LEU A 251 7.92 -3.89 21.02
CA LEU A 251 8.92 -3.38 21.94
C LEU A 251 8.25 -2.68 23.13
N GLU A 252 8.82 -2.81 24.32
CA GLU A 252 8.47 -2.03 25.51
C GLU A 252 9.63 -1.08 25.85
N TYR A 253 9.33 0.19 26.03
CA TYR A 253 10.26 1.19 26.58
C TYR A 253 9.80 1.64 27.97
N ASP A 254 10.71 1.61 28.94
CA ASP A 254 10.48 2.17 30.29
C ASP A 254 11.03 3.59 30.37
N THR A 255 10.17 4.57 30.62
CA THR A 255 10.55 5.99 30.63
C THR A 255 11.45 6.39 31.81
N GLN A 256 11.52 5.57 32.86
CA GLN A 256 12.40 5.81 34.02
C GLN A 256 13.77 5.18 33.83
N THR A 257 13.82 3.88 33.52
CA THR A 257 15.09 3.16 33.36
C THR A 257 15.73 3.42 32.00
N LYS A 258 14.93 3.87 31.02
CA LYS A 258 15.31 4.06 29.61
C LYS A 258 15.72 2.76 28.91
N GLU A 259 15.31 1.63 29.47
CA GLU A 259 15.55 0.31 28.88
C GLU A 259 14.48 -0.02 27.84
N VAL A 260 14.88 -0.75 26.81
CA VAL A 260 13.99 -1.32 25.79
C VAL A 260 14.01 -2.83 25.91
N LYS A 261 12.85 -3.47 25.84
CA LYS A 261 12.70 -4.93 25.82
C LYS A 261 11.91 -5.36 24.59
N VAL A 262 12.35 -6.43 23.93
CA VAL A 262 11.55 -7.11 22.90
C VAL A 262 10.53 -7.99 23.62
N LEU A 263 9.24 -7.73 23.43
CA LEU A 263 8.17 -8.53 24.02
C LEU A 263 7.70 -9.64 23.10
N LEU A 264 7.56 -9.30 21.81
CA LEU A 264 7.25 -10.24 20.75
C LEU A 264 8.20 -9.98 19.58
N ASP A 265 8.66 -11.05 18.99
CA ASP A 265 9.50 -11.09 17.80
C ASP A 265 8.79 -11.94 16.74
N HIS A 266 9.31 -11.93 15.52
CA HIS A 266 8.75 -12.69 14.40
C HIS A 266 7.31 -12.29 14.03
N LEU A 267 7.01 -10.98 14.04
CA LEU A 267 5.71 -10.44 13.62
C LEU A 267 5.76 -9.98 12.16
N ARG A 268 4.70 -10.27 11.39
CA ARG A 268 4.58 -9.82 10.00
C ARG A 268 3.96 -8.43 9.95
N PHE A 269 4.80 -7.44 9.62
CA PHE A 269 4.40 -6.04 9.51
C PHE A 269 3.46 -5.59 10.65
N PRO A 270 3.90 -5.65 11.92
CA PRO A 270 3.11 -5.14 13.04
C PRO A 270 2.89 -3.63 12.85
N ASN A 271 1.67 -3.27 12.46
CA ASN A 271 1.31 -1.95 11.96
C ASN A 271 0.70 -1.08 13.08
N GLY A 272 -0.20 -1.64 13.88
CA GLY A 272 -0.87 -0.94 14.98
C GLY A 272 -0.69 -1.64 16.33
N VAL A 273 -0.72 -0.88 17.42
CA VAL A 273 -0.64 -1.41 18.79
C VAL A 273 -1.54 -0.66 19.76
N GLN A 274 -2.25 -1.39 20.62
CA GLN A 274 -3.19 -0.77 21.57
C GLN A 274 -3.25 -1.55 22.89
N LEU A 275 -3.10 -0.83 24.00
CA LEU A 275 -3.35 -1.36 25.35
C LEU A 275 -4.86 -1.52 25.59
N SER A 276 -5.22 -2.56 26.32
CA SER A 276 -6.57 -2.71 26.85
C SER A 276 -6.90 -1.55 27.81
N PRO A 277 -8.18 -1.20 27.98
CA PRO A 277 -8.58 -0.19 28.97
C PRO A 277 -8.18 -0.55 30.40
N ALA A 278 -7.99 -1.83 30.72
CA ALA A 278 -7.55 -2.30 32.03
C ALA A 278 -6.01 -2.40 32.16
N GLU A 279 -5.28 -2.19 31.06
CA GLU A 279 -3.81 -2.30 30.97
C GLU A 279 -3.27 -3.69 31.33
N ASP A 280 -4.07 -4.73 31.11
CA ASP A 280 -3.76 -6.14 31.38
C ASP A 280 -3.34 -6.94 30.14
N PHE A 281 -3.56 -6.41 28.94
CA PHE A 281 -3.04 -6.97 27.69
C PHE A 281 -2.80 -5.89 26.62
N VAL A 282 -2.02 -6.26 25.60
CA VAL A 282 -1.72 -5.43 24.42
C VAL A 282 -2.19 -6.18 23.16
N LEU A 283 -2.86 -5.46 22.26
CA LEU A 283 -3.20 -5.94 20.92
C LEU A 283 -2.17 -5.43 19.92
N VAL A 284 -1.76 -6.28 18.99
CA VAL A 284 -0.90 -5.92 17.85
C VAL A 284 -1.59 -6.34 16.56
N ALA A 285 -1.67 -5.43 15.59
CA ALA A 285 -2.26 -5.69 14.28
C ALA A 285 -1.15 -6.00 13.26
N GLU A 286 -1.06 -7.26 12.82
CA GLU A 286 -0.18 -7.68 11.71
C GLU A 286 -0.86 -7.43 10.36
N LEU A 287 -0.14 -6.77 9.45
CA LEU A 287 -0.63 -6.49 8.10
C LEU A 287 0.02 -7.43 7.08
N ALA A 288 -0.81 -8.05 6.24
CA ALA A 288 -0.29 -8.80 5.11
C ALA A 288 -1.15 -8.58 3.86
N MET A 289 -0.52 -8.66 2.70
CA MET A 289 -1.20 -8.48 1.42
C MET A 289 -1.33 -9.83 0.71
N LEU A 290 -2.54 -10.14 0.25
CA LEU A 290 -2.87 -11.37 -0.49
C LEU A 290 -2.54 -11.30 -1.99
N PHE A 291 -2.34 -10.10 -2.55
CA PHE A 291 -2.19 -9.88 -3.99
C PHE A 291 -1.07 -8.89 -4.33
N SER A 292 -0.54 -8.94 -5.56
CA SER A 292 0.43 -7.94 -6.03
C SER A 292 -0.17 -6.53 -6.05
N GLN A 293 0.66 -5.49 -5.83
CA GLN A 293 0.21 -4.08 -5.84
C GLN A 293 -0.59 -3.73 -7.11
N GLU A 294 -0.16 -4.23 -8.27
CA GLU A 294 -0.83 -3.95 -9.54
C GLU A 294 -2.22 -4.61 -9.61
N THR A 295 -2.34 -5.84 -9.09
CA THR A 295 -3.63 -6.53 -8.95
C THR A 295 -4.54 -5.82 -7.95
N VAL A 296 -4.02 -5.37 -6.80
CA VAL A 296 -4.79 -4.63 -5.80
C VAL A 296 -5.30 -3.30 -6.36
N MET A 297 -4.42 -2.51 -6.97
CA MET A 297 -4.77 -1.16 -7.44
C MET A 297 -5.67 -1.15 -8.68
N LYS A 298 -5.64 -2.19 -9.52
CA LYS A 298 -6.44 -2.25 -10.76
C LYS A 298 -7.71 -3.08 -10.63
N PHE A 299 -7.74 -4.10 -9.77
CA PHE A 299 -8.82 -5.09 -9.77
C PHE A 299 -9.52 -5.28 -8.42
N VAL A 300 -8.95 -4.81 -7.31
CA VAL A 300 -9.66 -4.85 -6.02
C VAL A 300 -10.51 -3.57 -5.91
N PRO A 301 -11.85 -3.68 -5.82
CA PRO A 301 -12.69 -2.52 -5.62
C PRO A 301 -12.30 -1.81 -4.32
N ARG A 302 -12.29 -0.47 -4.35
CA ARG A 302 -12.01 0.31 -3.15
C ARG A 302 -13.06 -0.01 -2.09
N TYR A 303 -12.59 -0.20 -0.87
CA TYR A 303 -13.44 -0.52 0.26
C TYR A 303 -12.83 0.10 1.51
N SER A 304 -13.66 0.71 2.34
CA SER A 304 -13.27 1.11 3.69
C SER A 304 -14.08 0.33 4.71
N LEU A 305 -13.39 -0.18 5.73
CA LEU A 305 -13.96 -0.96 6.82
C LEU A 305 -13.33 -0.50 8.13
N VAL A 306 -14.18 -0.18 9.10
CA VAL A 306 -13.79 -0.01 10.50
C VAL A 306 -14.54 -1.05 11.32
N LEU A 307 -13.80 -1.83 12.11
CA LEU A 307 -14.33 -2.87 12.98
C LEU A 307 -14.12 -2.48 14.44
N GLU A 308 -15.14 -2.75 15.24
CA GLU A 308 -15.05 -2.70 16.69
C GLU A 308 -15.02 -4.12 17.24
N LEU A 309 -14.05 -4.40 18.10
CA LEU A 309 -13.83 -5.71 18.71
C LEU A 309 -14.05 -5.62 20.22
N SER A 310 -14.58 -6.69 20.83
CA SER A 310 -14.51 -6.88 22.27
C SER A 310 -13.12 -7.32 22.73
N ASP A 311 -12.90 -7.29 24.04
CA ASP A 311 -11.76 -7.91 24.72
C ASP A 311 -11.53 -9.38 24.35
N SER A 312 -12.61 -10.14 24.11
CA SER A 312 -12.55 -11.53 23.63
C SER A 312 -12.29 -11.68 22.12
N GLY A 313 -12.14 -10.57 21.38
CA GLY A 313 -11.95 -10.56 19.93
C GLY A 313 -13.23 -10.74 19.10
N ALA A 314 -14.41 -10.69 19.73
CA ALA A 314 -15.68 -10.79 19.00
C ALA A 314 -16.05 -9.46 18.33
N PHE A 315 -16.61 -9.50 17.12
CA PHE A 315 -17.07 -8.32 16.41
C PHE A 315 -18.30 -7.71 17.11
N ARG A 316 -18.20 -6.43 17.48
CA ARG A 316 -19.30 -5.65 18.09
C ARG A 316 -20.06 -4.81 17.08
N ARG A 317 -19.33 -4.19 16.16
CA ARG A 317 -19.87 -3.27 15.17
C ARG A 317 -18.95 -3.24 13.94
N SER A 318 -19.55 -3.03 12.78
CA SER A 318 -18.82 -2.75 11.55
C SER A 318 -19.37 -1.50 10.86
N LEU A 319 -18.46 -0.66 10.38
CA LEU A 319 -18.77 0.55 9.64
C LEU A 319 -18.11 0.44 8.26
N HIS A 320 -18.87 0.70 7.21
CA HIS A 320 -18.43 0.43 5.85
C HIS A 320 -18.62 1.64 4.94
N ASP A 321 -17.69 1.79 3.99
CA ASP A 321 -17.84 2.55 2.75
C ASP A 321 -17.50 1.59 1.59
N PRO A 322 -18.49 0.84 1.05
CA PRO A 322 -18.25 -0.24 0.10
C PRO A 322 -17.65 0.20 -1.23
N GLU A 323 -17.75 1.48 -1.55
CA GLU A 323 -17.20 2.07 -2.78
C GLU A 323 -15.88 2.80 -2.51
N GLY A 324 -15.51 2.98 -1.23
CA GLY A 324 -14.30 3.67 -0.79
C GLY A 324 -14.13 5.05 -1.44
N GLN A 325 -15.22 5.81 -1.56
CA GLN A 325 -15.22 7.14 -2.19
C GLN A 325 -15.12 8.27 -1.17
N VAL A 326 -15.72 8.09 0.01
CA VAL A 326 -15.79 9.12 1.04
C VAL A 326 -14.60 8.99 1.99
N VAL A 327 -14.36 7.77 2.46
CA VAL A 327 -13.29 7.43 3.40
C VAL A 327 -12.26 6.57 2.67
N THR A 328 -11.04 7.08 2.51
CA THR A 328 -9.98 6.39 1.78
C THR A 328 -8.74 6.21 2.65
N TYR A 329 -8.07 5.04 2.52
CA TYR A 329 -6.82 4.74 3.23
C TYR A 329 -6.90 5.00 4.75
N VAL A 330 -7.91 4.43 5.41
CA VAL A 330 -8.02 4.51 6.89
C VAL A 330 -6.81 3.83 7.49
N SER A 331 -6.10 4.56 8.35
CA SER A 331 -4.93 4.07 9.08
C SER A 331 -5.19 3.94 10.58
N GLU A 332 -6.06 4.79 11.13
CA GLU A 332 -6.41 4.78 12.55
C GLU A 332 -7.89 5.12 12.73
N ALA A 333 -8.49 4.59 13.80
CA ALA A 333 -9.80 4.99 14.29
C ALA A 333 -9.69 5.36 15.78
N HIS A 334 -10.01 6.62 16.10
CA HIS A 334 -9.89 7.20 17.44
C HIS A 334 -11.26 7.66 17.93
N GLU A 335 -11.76 7.11 19.03
CA GLU A 335 -13.02 7.55 19.64
C GLU A 335 -12.77 8.62 20.71
N HIS A 336 -13.46 9.75 20.59
CA HIS A 336 -13.38 10.84 21.57
C HIS A 336 -14.69 11.65 21.61
N ASN A 337 -15.20 11.94 22.81
CA ASN A 337 -16.41 12.74 23.04
C ASN A 337 -17.61 12.35 22.14
N GLY A 338 -17.90 11.05 22.03
CA GLY A 338 -19.03 10.52 21.26
C GLY A 338 -18.86 10.62 19.74
N HIS A 339 -17.64 10.86 19.25
CA HIS A 339 -17.30 10.89 17.85
C HIS A 339 -16.19 9.89 17.55
N LEU A 340 -16.26 9.28 16.38
CA LEU A 340 -15.20 8.46 15.82
C LEU A 340 -14.44 9.28 14.79
N TYR A 341 -13.16 9.48 15.04
CA TYR A 341 -12.25 10.17 14.14
C TYR A 341 -11.42 9.15 13.38
N LEU A 342 -11.26 9.36 12.07
CA LEU A 342 -10.47 8.46 11.22
C LEU A 342 -9.28 9.20 10.64
N GLY A 343 -8.11 8.63 10.88
CA GLY A 343 -6.84 9.06 10.29
C GLY A 343 -6.64 8.41 8.93
N SER A 344 -5.81 9.07 8.11
CA SER A 344 -5.32 8.52 6.86
C SER A 344 -3.89 8.92 6.62
N PHE A 345 -3.06 7.94 6.29
CA PHE A 345 -1.68 8.21 5.88
C PHE A 345 -1.54 8.91 4.52
N ARG A 346 -2.64 9.10 3.78
CA ARG A 346 -2.64 9.64 2.41
C ARG A 346 -3.65 10.75 2.17
N ALA A 347 -4.84 10.69 2.77
CA ALA A 347 -5.86 11.70 2.54
C ALA A 347 -5.41 13.07 3.10
N PRO A 348 -5.80 14.19 2.48
CA PRO A 348 -5.46 15.53 2.97
C PRO A 348 -6.50 16.07 3.97
N TYR A 349 -7.10 15.19 4.76
CA TYR A 349 -8.17 15.49 5.73
C TYR A 349 -8.24 14.42 6.81
N LEU A 350 -8.88 14.75 7.93
CA LEU A 350 -9.39 13.80 8.90
C LEU A 350 -10.88 13.57 8.66
N CYS A 351 -11.40 12.40 9.01
CA CYS A 351 -12.85 12.17 8.99
C CYS A 351 -13.41 12.15 10.41
N ARG A 352 -14.62 12.68 10.61
CA ARG A 352 -15.38 12.62 11.85
C ARG A 352 -16.74 11.98 11.61
N LEU A 353 -17.07 10.94 12.35
CA LEU A 353 -18.39 10.32 12.38
C LEU A 353 -19.00 10.53 13.77
N ARG A 354 -20.22 11.05 13.84
CA ARG A 354 -20.96 11.08 15.11
C ARG A 354 -21.41 9.66 15.46
N LEU A 355 -21.05 9.19 16.66
CA LEU A 355 -21.57 7.94 17.16
C LEU A 355 -22.95 8.19 17.76
N GLN A 356 -23.98 7.55 17.19
CA GLN A 356 -25.30 7.56 17.81
C GLN A 356 -25.22 6.74 19.09
N SER A 357 -25.78 7.27 20.19
CA SER A 357 -25.98 6.51 21.42
C SER A 357 -26.73 5.24 21.07
N ALA A 358 -26.17 4.08 21.41
CA ALA A 358 -26.82 2.79 21.22
C ALA A 358 -28.10 2.69 22.05
#